data_AF-A0A2G9SJ73-F1
#
_entry.id   AF-A0A2G9SJ73-F1
#
_cell.length_a   1.000
_cell.length_b   1.000
_cell.length_c   1.000
_cell.angle_alpha   90.00
_cell.angle_beta   90.00
_cell.angle_gamma   90.00
#
_symmetry.space_group_name_H-M   'P 1'
#
loop_
_entity.id
_entity.type
_entity.pdbx_description
1 polymer ?
#
loop_
_entity_poly.entity_id
_entity_poly.type
_entity_poly.pdbx_seq_one_letter_code
_entity_poly.pdbx_strand_id
1 'polypeptide(L)'
;MQKNSEERSKTDNPSERLGNLKNGVKDIQKHKWFEGFNWEGLRKGTLTPPIIPSVSSPTDTSNFDSFPEDNDDPPPDDNSGWDIDF
;
A
#
# COMPACT_ATOMS: atom_id res chain seq x y z
N MET A 1 21.68 -13.20 -5.63
CA MET A 1 21.61 -11.91 -4.91
C MET A 1 20.16 -11.46 -4.62
N GLN A 2 19.14 -11.98 -5.32
CA GLN A 2 17.70 -11.75 -5.02
C GLN A 2 17.16 -12.43 -3.74
N LYS A 3 17.72 -13.59 -3.35
CA LYS A 3 17.13 -14.48 -2.32
C LYS A 3 17.11 -13.90 -0.90
N ASN A 4 18.08 -13.07 -0.52
CA ASN A 4 18.25 -12.66 0.88
C ASN A 4 17.22 -11.62 1.38
N SER A 5 16.60 -10.83 0.49
CA SER A 5 15.53 -9.87 0.86
C SER A 5 14.20 -10.58 1.18
N GLU A 6 13.86 -11.58 0.39
CA GLU A 6 12.61 -12.35 0.57
C GLU A 6 12.67 -13.21 1.83
N GLU A 7 13.84 -13.82 2.12
CA GLU A 7 14.06 -14.68 3.29
C GLU A 7 13.99 -13.91 4.62
N ARG A 8 14.45 -12.65 4.69
CA ARG A 8 14.37 -11.85 5.93
C ARG A 8 13.04 -11.13 6.17
N SER A 9 12.22 -11.00 5.13
CA SER A 9 10.83 -10.55 5.30
C SER A 9 9.93 -11.71 5.77
N LYS A 10 10.31 -12.95 5.47
CA LYS A 10 9.60 -14.19 5.83
C LYS A 10 10.37 -14.98 6.89
N THR A 11 10.64 -14.37 8.04
CA THR A 11 11.15 -15.09 9.21
C THR A 11 9.98 -15.70 9.99
N ASP A 12 10.15 -16.93 10.49
CA ASP A 12 9.16 -17.59 11.36
C ASP A 12 9.02 -16.88 12.72
N ASN A 13 10.10 -16.23 13.18
CA ASN A 13 10.12 -15.41 14.38
C ASN A 13 9.83 -13.92 14.04
N PRO A 14 8.71 -13.33 14.52
CA PRO A 14 8.38 -11.92 14.24
C PRO A 14 9.45 -10.93 14.73
N SER A 15 10.17 -11.25 15.80
CA SER A 15 11.21 -10.38 16.38
C SER A 15 12.46 -10.25 15.50
N GLU A 16 12.64 -11.16 14.55
CA GLU A 16 13.79 -11.17 13.63
C GLU A 16 13.46 -10.58 12.26
N ARG A 17 12.18 -10.26 12.02
CA ARG A 17 11.72 -9.74 10.74
C ARG A 17 12.33 -8.38 10.48
N LEU A 18 12.82 -8.17 9.26
CA LEU A 18 13.26 -6.85 8.82
C LEU A 18 12.10 -5.85 8.98
N GLY A 19 12.34 -4.72 9.66
CA GLY A 19 11.27 -3.79 10.06
C GLY A 19 10.84 -3.89 11.52
N ASN A 20 11.12 -5.01 12.19
CA ASN A 20 10.92 -5.21 13.64
C ASN A 20 12.24 -5.31 14.41
N LEU A 21 13.36 -5.03 13.74
CA LEU A 21 14.68 -4.89 14.34
C LEU A 21 14.84 -3.50 14.99
N LYS A 22 16.00 -3.26 15.61
CA LYS A 22 16.29 -2.04 16.40
C LYS A 22 15.99 -0.72 15.67
N ASN A 23 16.18 -0.63 14.35
CA ASN A 23 15.95 0.62 13.61
C ASN A 23 14.61 0.63 12.85
N GLY A 24 13.76 -0.38 13.07
CA GLY A 24 12.43 -0.49 12.47
C GLY A 24 12.48 -0.44 10.94
N VAL A 25 11.58 0.35 10.34
CA VAL A 25 11.47 0.55 8.88
C VAL A 25 12.77 1.06 8.23
N LYS A 26 13.66 1.74 8.98
CA LYS A 26 14.95 2.21 8.43
C LYS A 26 15.85 1.04 8.00
N ASP A 27 15.75 -0.12 8.64
CA ASP A 27 16.49 -1.31 8.22
C ASP A 27 15.97 -1.87 6.88
N ILE A 28 14.67 -1.72 6.60
CA ILE A 28 14.08 -2.04 5.29
C ILE A 28 14.61 -1.06 4.23
N GLN A 29 14.54 0.25 4.49
CA GLN A 29 14.94 1.28 3.53
C GLN A 29 16.42 1.21 3.13
N LYS A 30 17.29 0.74 4.03
CA LYS A 30 18.73 0.55 3.81
C LYS A 30 19.09 -0.80 3.20
N HIS A 31 18.11 -1.67 2.93
CA HIS A 31 18.39 -2.99 2.35
C HIS A 31 18.95 -2.86 0.94
N LYS A 32 19.86 -3.76 0.54
CA LYS A 32 20.54 -3.77 -0.77
C LYS A 32 19.58 -3.77 -1.97
N TRP A 33 18.37 -4.27 -1.79
CA TRP A 33 17.34 -4.24 -2.84
C TRP A 33 16.92 -2.81 -3.20
N PHE A 34 16.97 -1.88 -2.24
CA PHE A 34 16.68 -0.46 -2.41
C PHE A 34 17.94 0.40 -2.61
N GLU A 35 19.07 -0.22 -2.91
CA GLU A 35 20.29 0.53 -3.23
C GLU A 35 20.04 1.43 -4.44
N GLY A 36 20.31 2.74 -4.29
CA GLY A 36 20.02 3.75 -5.31
C GLY A 36 18.55 4.21 -5.38
N PHE A 37 17.64 3.63 -4.58
CA PHE A 37 16.25 4.07 -4.55
C PHE A 37 16.11 5.43 -3.83
N ASN A 38 15.51 6.41 -4.51
CA ASN A 38 15.34 7.76 -3.98
C ASN A 38 14.10 7.86 -3.07
N TRP A 39 14.25 7.47 -1.80
CA TRP A 39 13.20 7.56 -0.78
C TRP A 39 12.67 8.99 -0.55
N GLU A 40 13.55 10.00 -0.62
CA GLU A 40 13.14 11.40 -0.51
C GLU A 40 12.31 11.85 -1.71
N GLY A 41 12.69 11.42 -2.91
CA GLY A 41 11.93 11.69 -4.13
C GLY A 41 10.56 11.02 -4.14
N LEU A 42 10.46 9.80 -3.60
CA LEU A 42 9.18 9.13 -3.38
C LEU A 42 8.30 9.96 -2.44
N ARG A 43 8.83 10.37 -1.27
CA ARG A 43 8.08 11.15 -0.27
C ARG A 43 7.62 12.52 -0.79
N LYS A 44 8.45 13.16 -1.61
CA LYS A 44 8.16 14.47 -2.21
C LYS A 44 7.31 14.39 -3.49
N GLY A 45 7.01 13.19 -3.99
CA GLY A 45 6.30 12.99 -5.25
C GLY A 45 7.10 13.41 -6.50
N THR A 46 8.43 13.52 -6.39
CA THR A 46 9.31 13.89 -7.51
C THR A 46 9.91 12.69 -8.25
N LEU A 47 9.73 11.48 -7.70
CA LEU A 47 10.13 10.24 -8.35
C LEU A 47 9.06 9.86 -9.38
N THR A 48 9.45 9.73 -10.65
CA THR A 48 8.54 9.25 -11.70
C THR A 48 8.10 7.81 -11.39
N PRO A 49 6.80 7.51 -11.32
CA PRO A 49 6.32 6.16 -11.10
C PRO A 49 6.60 5.29 -12.34
N PRO A 50 6.77 3.98 -12.17
CA PRO A 50 7.03 3.07 -13.28
C PRO A 50 5.83 2.91 -14.24
N ILE A 51 4.62 3.17 -13.75
CA ILE A 51 3.37 3.14 -14.53
C ILE A 51 2.65 4.47 -14.28
N ILE A 52 2.34 5.19 -15.35
CA ILE A 52 1.59 6.43 -15.32
C ILE A 52 0.22 6.14 -15.96
N PRO A 53 -0.86 5.98 -15.18
CA PRO A 53 -2.19 5.76 -15.75
C PRO A 53 -2.64 7.03 -16.48
N SER A 54 -3.38 6.85 -17.58
CA SER A 54 -4.01 7.96 -18.28
C SER A 54 -5.32 8.32 -17.56
N VAL A 55 -5.48 9.58 -17.17
CA VAL A 55 -6.69 10.10 -16.52
C VAL A 55 -7.05 11.41 -17.21
N SER A 56 -8.19 11.45 -17.87
CA SER A 56 -8.62 12.57 -18.71
C SER A 56 -9.37 13.65 -17.93
N SER A 57 -10.03 13.29 -16.83
CA SER A 57 -10.83 14.20 -16.01
C SER A 57 -11.02 13.66 -14.59
N PRO A 58 -11.49 14.48 -13.63
CA PRO A 58 -11.84 14.02 -12.28
C PRO A 58 -12.95 12.97 -12.22
N THR A 59 -13.72 12.78 -13.30
CA THR A 59 -14.80 11.79 -13.41
C THR A 59 -14.43 10.60 -14.30
N ASP A 60 -13.16 10.48 -14.70
CA ASP A 60 -12.69 9.40 -15.56
C ASP A 60 -12.56 8.09 -14.77
N THR A 61 -13.37 7.09 -15.13
CA THR A 61 -13.38 5.76 -14.51
C THR A 61 -12.66 4.70 -15.36
N SER A 62 -11.93 5.07 -16.41
CA SER A 62 -11.35 4.12 -17.38
C SER A 62 -10.31 3.15 -16.82
N ASN A 63 -9.73 3.45 -15.64
CA ASN A 63 -8.76 2.61 -14.95
C ASN A 63 -9.43 1.67 -13.92
N PHE A 64 -10.76 1.61 -13.89
CA PHE A 64 -11.56 0.73 -13.06
C PHE A 64 -12.41 -0.21 -13.94
N ASP A 65 -12.79 -1.34 -13.37
CA ASP A 65 -13.76 -2.22 -14.02
C ASP A 65 -15.16 -1.59 -14.05
N SER A 66 -15.96 -1.98 -15.03
CA SER A 66 -17.36 -1.55 -15.13
C SER A 66 -18.25 -2.47 -14.30
N PHE A 67 -19.05 -1.88 -13.42
CA PHE A 67 -20.05 -2.58 -12.61
C PHE A 67 -21.45 -2.06 -12.96
N PRO A 68 -22.49 -2.90 -12.88
CA PRO A 68 -23.85 -2.43 -12.99
C PRO A 68 -24.19 -1.46 -11.86
N GLU A 69 -25.19 -0.60 -12.08
CA GLU A 69 -25.72 0.26 -11.02
C GLU A 69 -26.32 -0.59 -9.91
N ASP A 70 -26.08 -0.17 -8.66
CA ASP A 70 -26.72 -0.76 -7.49
C ASP A 70 -28.21 -0.41 -7.50
N ASN A 71 -29.04 -1.44 -7.56
CA ASN A 71 -30.50 -1.36 -7.54
C ASN A 71 -31.09 -2.25 -6.45
N ASP A 72 -30.28 -2.62 -5.45
CA ASP A 72 -30.72 -3.45 -4.33
C ASP A 72 -31.60 -2.63 -3.36
N ASP A 73 -32.50 -3.33 -2.66
CA ASP A 73 -33.30 -2.72 -1.59
C ASP A 73 -32.40 -2.21 -0.47
N PRO A 74 -32.76 -1.09 0.21
CA PRO A 74 -31.96 -0.56 1.29
C PRO A 74 -31.79 -1.61 2.41
N PRO A 75 -30.60 -1.67 3.04
CA PRO A 75 -30.39 -2.58 4.16
C PRO A 75 -31.29 -2.21 5.35
N PRO A 76 -31.55 -3.15 6.27
CA PRO A 76 -32.26 -2.84 7.51
C PRO A 76 -31.49 -1.83 8.37
N ASP A 77 -32.22 -1.06 9.18
CA ASP A 77 -31.61 -0.16 10.16
C ASP A 77 -30.75 -0.93 11.17
N ASP A 78 -29.49 -0.50 11.33
CA ASP A 78 -28.60 -0.98 12.39
C ASP A 78 -28.49 0.09 13.49
N ASN A 79 -29.17 -0.15 14.61
CA ASN A 79 -29.14 0.72 15.79
C ASN A 79 -28.29 0.12 16.93
N SER A 80 -27.34 -0.77 16.61
CA SER A 80 -26.48 -1.39 17.62
C SER A 80 -25.43 -0.43 18.20
N GLY A 81 -25.15 0.69 17.52
CA GLY A 81 -24.29 1.77 17.99
C GLY A 81 -22.79 1.49 17.89
N TRP A 82 -22.36 0.53 17.04
CA TRP A 82 -20.94 0.32 16.75
C TRP A 82 -20.30 1.50 16.01
N ASP A 83 -21.13 2.33 15.40
CA ASP A 83 -20.84 3.49 14.56
C ASP A 83 -21.16 4.82 15.25
N ILE A 84 -21.21 4.86 16.59
CA ILE A 84 -21.54 6.08 17.35
C ILE A 84 -20.60 7.27 17.09
N ASP A 85 -19.37 6.98 16.65
CA ASP A 85 -18.32 7.96 16.34
C ASP A 85 -18.01 8.07 14.83
N PHE A 86 -18.83 7.47 13.94
CA PHE A 86 -18.75 7.71 12.48
C PHE A 86 -19.27 9.11 12.13
#